data_AF-A0A9X4MF23-F1
#
_entry.id   AF-A0A9X4MF23-F1
#
_cell.length_a   1.000
_cell.length_b   1.000
_cell.length_c   1.000
_cell.angle_alpha   90.00
_cell.angle_beta   90.00
_cell.angle_gamma   90.00
#
_symmetry.space_group_name_H-M   'P 1'
#
loop_
_entity.id
_entity.type
_entity.pdbx_description
1 polymer ?
#
loop_
_entity_poly.entity_id
_entity_poly.type
_entity_poly.pdbx_seq_one_letter_code
_entity_poly.pdbx_strand_id
1 'polypeptide(L)'
;MSQPSWFDQTPAWVWWSCFPAFGGGAIAYAGVKSGSNIWIGVGAGFVAAAIIVPSIPIVSNLAGLVWVAQISTAFILKREYLVKTYPKDLPLPEDPQLFKSIAATRPKIDINSCSKNDLVNVLGLPIIYANDIDSLKSEGYIFTALEELHDILEIPNATLKKIEPMLVFSYDYRHEASYSWKRVNSMSSDDLIMLGIDPTVATAIATERQLRGEFKSIMDIKKRTGVPFSAYRQLA
;
A
#
# COMPACT_ATOMS: atom_id res chain seq x y z
N MET A 1 22.01 23.45 -11.12
CA MET A 1 21.37 22.66 -12.19
C MET A 1 20.30 21.80 -11.52
N SER A 2 19.03 21.99 -11.85
CA SER A 2 17.93 21.15 -11.34
C SER A 2 18.13 19.70 -11.82
N GLN A 3 17.95 18.74 -10.93
CA GLN A 3 17.99 17.32 -11.30
C GLN A 3 16.86 17.03 -12.30
N PRO A 4 17.09 16.27 -13.38
CA PRO A 4 16.06 15.92 -14.34
C PRO A 4 14.95 15.10 -13.65
N SER A 5 13.69 15.37 -14.01
CA SER A 5 12.53 14.62 -13.50
C SER A 5 12.74 13.13 -13.75
N TRP A 6 12.31 12.28 -12.80
CA TRP A 6 12.48 10.82 -12.87
C TRP A 6 12.06 10.23 -14.23
N PHE A 7 10.98 10.76 -14.80
CA PHE A 7 10.43 10.27 -16.07
C PHE A 7 11.18 10.76 -17.32
N ASP A 8 12.02 11.79 -17.20
CA ASP A 8 12.86 12.28 -18.30
C ASP A 8 14.13 11.45 -18.47
N GLN A 9 14.54 10.71 -17.43
CA GLN A 9 15.77 9.94 -17.42
C GLN A 9 15.70 8.76 -18.39
N THR A 10 16.83 8.44 -19.04
CA THR A 10 16.98 7.20 -19.82
C THR A 10 17.81 6.20 -19.00
N PRO A 11 17.20 5.12 -18.47
CA PRO A 11 17.92 4.13 -17.69
C PRO A 11 19.08 3.51 -18.47
N ALA A 12 20.18 3.18 -17.77
CA ALA A 12 21.38 2.61 -18.39
C ALA A 12 21.11 1.34 -19.22
N TRP A 13 20.15 0.51 -18.79
CA TRP A 13 19.78 -0.70 -19.52
C TRP A 13 19.23 -0.42 -20.92
N VAL A 14 18.61 0.74 -21.15
CA VAL A 14 18.14 1.14 -22.49
C VAL A 14 19.34 1.35 -23.42
N TRP A 15 20.42 1.96 -22.92
CA TRP A 15 21.66 2.10 -23.69
C TRP A 15 22.35 0.76 -23.91
N TRP A 16 22.33 -0.13 -22.92
CA TRP A 16 22.86 -1.48 -23.07
C TRP A 16 22.07 -2.30 -24.11
N SER A 17 20.78 -2.00 -24.30
CA SER A 17 19.95 -2.62 -25.34
C SER A 17 20.44 -2.33 -26.76
N CYS A 18 21.23 -1.27 -26.96
CA CYS A 18 21.79 -0.92 -28.25
C CYS A 18 22.93 -1.84 -28.68
N PHE A 19 23.49 -2.67 -27.79
CA PHE A 19 24.53 -3.63 -28.16
C PHE A 19 23.91 -4.86 -28.85
N PRO A 20 24.32 -5.20 -30.08
CA PRO A 20 23.68 -6.26 -30.88
C PRO A 20 23.61 -7.63 -30.21
N ALA A 21 24.68 -8.07 -29.53
CA ALA A 21 24.74 -9.41 -28.93
C ALA A 21 24.21 -9.48 -27.49
N PHE A 22 24.22 -8.36 -26.75
CA PHE A 22 23.92 -8.34 -25.31
C PHE A 22 22.66 -7.56 -24.97
N GLY A 23 22.06 -6.85 -25.92
CA GLY A 23 20.95 -5.95 -25.63
C GLY A 23 19.66 -6.66 -25.23
N GLY A 24 19.41 -7.87 -25.72
CA GLY A 24 18.33 -8.73 -25.22
C GLY A 24 18.50 -9.05 -23.73
N GLY A 25 19.74 -9.25 -23.27
CA GLY A 25 20.07 -9.43 -21.86
C GLY A 25 19.76 -8.19 -21.02
N ALA A 26 19.96 -6.99 -21.57
CA ALA A 26 19.58 -5.74 -20.91
C ALA A 26 18.06 -5.60 -20.73
N ILE A 27 17.27 -6.01 -21.73
CA ILE A 27 15.80 -6.06 -21.64
C ILE A 27 15.36 -7.10 -20.59
N ALA A 28 16.01 -8.27 -20.56
CA ALA A 28 15.71 -9.28 -19.55
C ALA A 28 16.04 -8.79 -18.13
N TYR A 29 17.18 -8.13 -17.94
CA TYR A 29 17.56 -7.48 -16.69
C TYR A 29 16.52 -6.43 -16.24
N ALA A 30 16.04 -5.60 -17.17
CA ALA A 30 14.98 -4.64 -16.90
C ALA A 30 13.68 -5.35 -16.48
N GLY A 31 13.37 -6.50 -17.07
CA GLY A 31 12.26 -7.37 -16.68
C GLY A 31 12.38 -7.91 -15.26
N VAL A 32 13.55 -8.40 -14.87
CA VAL A 32 13.80 -8.85 -13.48
C VAL A 32 13.59 -7.70 -12.49
N LYS A 33 14.17 -6.53 -12.78
CA LYS A 33 14.10 -5.37 -11.89
C LYS A 33 12.70 -4.75 -11.80
N SER A 34 11.87 -4.90 -12.82
CA SER A 34 10.48 -4.44 -12.83
C SER A 34 9.45 -5.51 -12.44
N GLY A 35 9.89 -6.75 -12.18
CA GLY A 35 9.00 -7.88 -11.86
C GLY A 35 8.14 -8.37 -13.05
N SER A 36 8.60 -8.16 -14.30
CA SER A 36 7.85 -8.51 -15.51
C SER A 36 8.40 -9.77 -16.20
N ASN A 37 7.72 -10.91 -16.01
CA ASN A 37 8.09 -12.18 -16.66
C ASN A 37 8.04 -12.11 -18.20
N ILE A 38 7.13 -11.30 -18.75
CA ILE A 38 7.02 -11.11 -20.20
C ILE A 38 8.30 -10.46 -20.74
N TRP A 39 8.84 -9.46 -20.06
CA TRP A 39 10.06 -8.77 -20.51
C TRP A 39 11.30 -9.65 -20.41
N ILE A 40 11.35 -10.52 -19.38
CA ILE A 40 12.37 -11.56 -19.27
C ILE A 40 12.32 -12.47 -20.49
N GLY A 41 11.12 -12.95 -20.87
CA GLY A 41 10.92 -13.78 -22.05
C GLY A 41 11.29 -13.09 -23.36
N VAL A 42 10.86 -11.83 -23.56
CA VAL A 42 11.20 -11.03 -24.74
C VAL A 42 12.71 -10.80 -24.83
N GLY A 43 13.36 -10.44 -23.73
CA GLY A 43 14.80 -10.25 -23.68
C GLY A 43 15.58 -11.52 -23.99
N ALA A 44 15.19 -12.66 -23.40
CA ALA A 44 15.78 -13.96 -23.70
C ALA A 44 15.57 -14.35 -25.18
N GLY A 45 14.40 -14.04 -25.75
CA GLY A 45 14.10 -14.23 -27.17
C GLY A 45 15.05 -13.43 -28.08
N PHE A 46 15.32 -12.17 -27.76
CA PHE A 46 16.30 -11.37 -28.50
C PHE A 46 17.73 -11.93 -28.40
N VAL A 47 18.15 -12.42 -27.23
CA VAL A 47 19.47 -13.07 -27.07
C VAL A 47 19.55 -14.32 -27.95
N ALA A 48 18.53 -15.18 -27.92
CA ALA A 48 18.49 -16.37 -28.77
C ALA A 48 18.52 -16.01 -30.26
N ALA A 49 17.74 -14.99 -30.67
CA ALA A 49 17.73 -14.52 -32.05
C ALA A 49 19.08 -13.96 -32.49
N ALA A 50 19.78 -13.22 -31.63
CA ALA A 50 21.11 -12.67 -31.92
C ALA A 50 22.17 -13.77 -32.15
N ILE A 51 22.00 -14.96 -31.55
CA ILE A 51 22.91 -16.10 -31.73
C ILE A 51 22.52 -16.92 -32.98
N ILE A 52 21.22 -17.21 -33.13
CA ILE A 52 20.72 -18.15 -34.15
C ILE A 52 20.65 -17.50 -35.52
N VAL A 53 20.14 -16.27 -35.64
CA VAL A 53 19.85 -15.62 -36.94
C VAL A 53 21.12 -15.42 -37.78
N PRO A 54 22.26 -14.95 -37.24
CA PRO A 54 23.49 -14.82 -38.03
C PRO A 54 24.06 -16.17 -38.47
N SER A 55 23.74 -17.25 -37.76
CA SER A 55 24.25 -18.59 -38.02
C SER A 55 23.54 -19.31 -39.17
N ILE A 56 22.42 -18.75 -39.65
CA ILE A 56 21.60 -19.35 -40.73
C ILE A 56 21.69 -18.45 -41.98
N PRO A 57 22.33 -18.90 -43.07
CA PRO A 57 22.59 -18.08 -44.27
C PRO A 57 21.34 -17.47 -44.93
N ILE A 58 20.19 -18.13 -44.80
CA ILE A 58 18.92 -17.70 -45.40
C ILE A 58 18.35 -16.47 -44.67
N VAL A 59 18.58 -16.36 -43.36
CA VAL A 59 17.99 -15.31 -42.51
C VAL A 59 19.02 -14.35 -41.94
N SER A 60 20.32 -14.52 -42.26
CA SER A 60 21.39 -13.66 -41.76
C SER A 60 21.17 -12.17 -42.07
N ASN A 61 20.56 -11.86 -43.23
CA ASN A 61 20.21 -10.50 -43.64
C ASN A 61 19.14 -9.85 -42.74
N LEU A 62 18.39 -10.64 -41.96
CA LEU A 62 17.40 -10.15 -41.00
C LEU A 62 18.04 -9.76 -39.65
N ALA A 63 19.32 -10.09 -39.40
CA ALA A 63 19.99 -9.77 -38.14
C ALA A 63 19.95 -8.27 -37.80
N GLY A 64 20.11 -7.42 -38.82
CA GLY A 64 19.97 -5.96 -38.66
C GLY A 64 18.55 -5.54 -38.25
N LEU A 65 17.51 -6.19 -38.78
CA LEU A 65 16.12 -5.92 -38.40
C LEU A 65 15.82 -6.37 -36.97
N VAL A 66 16.36 -7.53 -36.55
CA VAL A 66 16.25 -8.01 -35.17
C VAL A 66 16.89 -7.00 -34.20
N TRP A 67 18.05 -6.45 -34.56
CA TRP A 67 18.71 -5.43 -33.75
C TRP A 67 17.91 -4.13 -33.66
N VAL A 68 17.34 -3.64 -34.76
CA VAL A 68 16.45 -2.46 -34.75
C VAL A 68 15.18 -2.73 -33.92
N ALA A 69 14.60 -3.92 -34.02
CA ALA A 69 13.46 -4.33 -33.21
C ALA A 69 13.81 -4.39 -31.70
N GLN A 70 15.01 -4.86 -31.34
CA GLN A 70 15.51 -4.86 -29.96
C GLN A 70 15.59 -3.45 -29.39
N ILE A 71 16.21 -2.51 -30.13
CA ILE A 71 16.32 -1.10 -29.70
C ILE A 71 14.93 -0.49 -29.54
N SER A 72 14.07 -0.67 -30.54
CA SER A 72 12.70 -0.13 -30.53
C SER A 72 11.92 -0.65 -29.32
N THR A 73 12.04 -1.95 -29.02
CA THR A 73 11.43 -2.56 -27.84
C THR A 73 11.92 -1.90 -26.55
N ALA A 74 13.22 -1.66 -26.41
CA ALA A 74 13.75 -1.03 -25.20
C ALA A 74 13.21 0.39 -24.97
N PHE A 75 13.09 1.21 -26.02
CA PHE A 75 12.52 2.55 -25.90
C PHE A 75 11.02 2.55 -25.58
N ILE A 76 10.26 1.58 -26.11
CA ILE A 76 8.84 1.40 -25.77
C ILE A 76 8.68 1.01 -24.29
N LEU A 77 9.52 0.09 -23.80
CA LEU A 77 9.44 -0.40 -22.41
C LEU A 77 9.98 0.61 -21.38
N LYS A 78 10.76 1.61 -21.80
CA LYS A 78 11.38 2.62 -20.93
C LYS A 78 10.37 3.26 -19.97
N ARG A 79 9.24 3.76 -20.49
CA ARG A 79 8.25 4.50 -19.68
C ARG A 79 7.60 3.60 -18.63
N GLU A 80 7.20 2.40 -19.03
CA GLU A 80 6.60 1.42 -18.10
C GLU A 80 7.62 0.97 -17.05
N TYR A 81 8.90 0.83 -17.41
CA TYR A 81 9.96 0.50 -16.46
C TYR A 81 10.11 1.58 -15.39
N LEU A 82 10.11 2.85 -15.79
CA LEU A 82 10.20 3.98 -14.86
C LEU A 82 8.98 4.06 -13.93
N VAL A 83 7.80 3.69 -14.39
CA VAL A 83 6.59 3.60 -13.54
C VAL A 83 6.75 2.48 -12.51
N LYS A 84 7.10 1.26 -12.94
CA LYS A 84 7.24 0.09 -12.07
C LYS A 84 8.38 0.21 -11.05
N THR A 85 9.42 0.98 -11.39
CA THR A 85 10.61 1.18 -10.55
C THR A 85 10.64 2.55 -9.88
N TYR A 86 9.49 3.26 -9.85
CA TYR A 86 9.39 4.58 -9.27
C TYR A 86 9.84 4.58 -7.79
N PRO A 87 10.86 5.39 -7.41
CA PRO A 87 11.39 5.41 -6.05
C PRO A 87 10.35 5.76 -5.00
N LYS A 88 10.53 5.24 -3.77
CA LYS A 88 9.58 5.45 -2.67
C LYS A 88 9.79 6.79 -1.95
N ASP A 89 11.01 7.31 -2.01
CA ASP A 89 11.45 8.57 -1.42
C ASP A 89 11.06 9.80 -2.26
N LEU A 90 10.71 9.60 -3.53
CA LEU A 90 10.26 10.70 -4.39
C LEU A 90 8.77 11.03 -4.14
N PRO A 91 8.42 12.32 -4.18
CA PRO A 91 7.04 12.76 -3.99
C PRO A 91 6.16 12.25 -5.13
N LEU A 92 5.02 11.66 -4.74
CA LEU A 92 4.06 11.10 -5.68
C LEU A 92 3.59 12.15 -6.71
N PRO A 93 3.54 11.82 -8.01
CA PRO A 93 3.15 12.78 -9.05
C PRO A 93 1.77 13.42 -8.82
N GLU A 94 1.61 14.64 -9.32
CA GLU A 94 0.32 15.35 -9.31
C GLU A 94 -0.65 14.82 -10.37
N ASP A 95 -0.12 14.32 -11.50
CA ASP A 95 -0.93 13.72 -12.57
C ASP A 95 -1.69 12.48 -12.05
N PRO A 96 -3.04 12.50 -12.02
CA PRO A 96 -3.85 11.39 -11.51
C PRO A 96 -3.62 10.06 -12.23
N GLN A 97 -3.38 10.08 -13.56
CA GLN A 97 -3.22 8.84 -14.32
C GLN A 97 -1.87 8.19 -14.01
N LEU A 98 -0.80 8.99 -14.01
CA LEU A 98 0.54 8.53 -13.67
C LEU A 98 0.59 8.02 -12.22
N PHE A 99 -0.01 8.76 -11.29
CA PHE A 99 -0.16 8.33 -9.91
C PHE A 99 -0.82 6.95 -9.83
N LYS A 100 -1.97 6.76 -10.50
CA LYS A 100 -2.72 5.50 -10.47
C LYS A 100 -1.88 4.34 -11.00
N SER A 101 -1.07 4.57 -12.04
CA SER A 101 -0.19 3.54 -12.60
C SER A 101 0.94 3.13 -11.64
N ILE A 102 1.53 4.08 -10.92
CA ILE A 102 2.54 3.81 -9.88
C ILE A 102 1.90 3.07 -8.71
N ALA A 103 0.77 3.59 -8.22
CA ALA A 103 -0.01 3.01 -7.13
C ALA A 103 -0.37 1.54 -7.37
N ALA A 104 -0.78 1.19 -8.60
CA ALA A 104 -1.11 -0.18 -8.97
C ALA A 104 0.07 -1.17 -8.89
N THR A 105 1.30 -0.66 -8.96
CA THR A 105 2.53 -1.48 -8.90
C THR A 105 3.14 -1.54 -7.51
N ARG A 106 2.77 -0.61 -6.61
CA ARG A 106 3.25 -0.59 -5.24
C ARG A 106 2.53 -1.66 -4.40
N PRO A 107 3.20 -2.22 -3.37
CA PRO A 107 2.51 -3.07 -2.41
C PRO A 107 1.43 -2.25 -1.72
N LYS A 108 0.24 -2.85 -1.59
CA LYS A 108 -0.84 -2.22 -0.85
C LYS A 108 -0.50 -2.15 0.63
N ILE A 109 -0.94 -1.08 1.26
CA ILE A 109 -0.74 -0.80 2.67
C ILE A 109 -2.02 -1.12 3.40
N ASP A 110 -1.93 -2.01 4.37
CA ASP A 110 -3.00 -2.20 5.33
C ASP A 110 -2.95 -1.08 6.37
N ILE A 111 -3.99 -0.26 6.42
CA ILE A 111 -4.02 0.89 7.33
C ILE A 111 -3.91 0.46 8.79
N ASN A 112 -4.45 -0.70 9.15
CA ASN A 112 -4.48 -1.18 10.53
C ASN A 112 -3.13 -1.76 10.99
N SER A 113 -2.28 -2.22 10.07
CA SER A 113 -0.97 -2.81 10.41
C SER A 113 0.24 -1.98 9.99
N CYS A 114 0.03 -0.92 9.20
CA CYS A 114 1.14 -0.12 8.66
C CYS A 114 1.84 0.74 9.72
N SER A 115 3.09 1.12 9.43
CA SER A 115 3.81 2.09 10.24
C SER A 115 3.43 3.52 9.87
N LYS A 116 3.65 4.47 10.79
CA LYS A 116 3.56 5.91 10.51
C LYS A 116 4.39 6.35 9.32
N ASN A 117 5.57 5.74 9.15
CA ASN A 117 6.45 5.99 8.01
C ASN A 117 5.78 5.60 6.68
N ASP A 118 5.01 4.52 6.65
CA ASP A 118 4.29 4.09 5.45
C ASP A 118 3.17 5.07 5.09
N LEU A 119 2.44 5.60 6.09
CA LEU A 119 1.40 6.62 5.87
C LEU A 119 1.98 7.88 5.20
N VAL A 120 3.12 8.36 5.69
CA VAL A 120 3.73 9.60 5.16
C VAL A 120 4.45 9.35 3.84
N ASN A 121 5.38 8.40 3.81
CA ASN A 121 6.31 8.28 2.68
C ASN A 121 5.75 7.42 1.55
N VAL A 122 4.85 6.48 1.84
CA VAL A 122 4.29 5.61 0.81
C VAL A 122 2.93 6.10 0.33
N LEU A 123 2.02 6.49 1.23
CA LEU A 123 0.72 7.06 0.85
C LEU A 123 0.78 8.57 0.56
N GLY A 124 1.82 9.27 1.02
CA GLY A 124 1.93 10.72 0.83
C GLY A 124 0.97 11.50 1.73
N LEU A 125 0.51 10.93 2.85
CA LEU A 125 -0.34 11.64 3.79
C LEU A 125 0.46 12.68 4.58
N PRO A 126 -0.10 13.87 4.82
CA PRO A 126 0.44 14.81 5.79
C PRO A 126 0.71 14.15 7.15
N ILE A 127 1.82 14.53 7.79
CA ILE A 127 2.26 13.95 9.08
C ILE A 127 1.19 14.07 10.18
N ILE A 128 0.35 15.10 10.12
CA ILE A 128 -0.73 15.32 11.10
C ILE A 128 -1.72 14.15 11.03
N TYR A 129 -2.27 13.86 9.85
CA TYR A 129 -3.16 12.70 9.67
C TYR A 129 -2.47 11.37 9.98
N ALA A 130 -1.18 11.23 9.66
CA ALA A 130 -0.43 10.03 10.00
C ALA A 130 -0.31 9.84 11.53
N ASN A 131 -0.17 10.91 12.30
CA ASN A 131 -0.17 10.86 13.76
C ASN A 131 -1.55 10.49 14.32
N ASP A 132 -2.62 11.05 13.76
CA ASP A 132 -3.98 10.79 14.25
C ASP A 132 -4.41 9.34 13.97
N ILE A 133 -4.09 8.81 12.79
CA ILE A 133 -4.30 7.40 12.44
C ILE A 133 -3.53 6.49 13.40
N ASP A 134 -2.24 6.79 13.63
CA ASP A 134 -1.38 6.01 14.54
C ASP A 134 -1.90 6.05 15.99
N SER A 135 -2.39 7.21 16.44
CA SER A 135 -3.01 7.35 17.76
C SER A 135 -4.26 6.49 17.89
N LEU A 136 -5.20 6.58 16.94
CA LEU A 136 -6.42 5.78 16.95
C LEU A 136 -6.13 4.28 16.91
N LYS A 137 -5.16 3.84 16.12
CA LYS A 137 -4.71 2.44 16.10
C LYS A 137 -4.13 2.01 17.44
N SER A 138 -3.30 2.84 18.06
CA SER A 138 -2.75 2.58 19.39
C SER A 138 -3.83 2.53 20.48
N GLU A 139 -4.99 3.13 20.22
CA GLU A 139 -6.20 3.09 21.04
C GLU A 139 -7.12 1.91 20.72
N GLY A 140 -6.68 0.99 19.85
CA GLY A 140 -7.45 -0.20 19.48
C GLY A 140 -8.54 0.06 18.44
N TYR A 141 -8.58 1.25 17.83
CA TYR A 141 -9.48 1.51 16.71
C TYR A 141 -9.03 0.74 15.47
N ILE A 142 -9.96 0.04 14.84
CA ILE A 142 -9.74 -0.71 13.61
C ILE A 142 -10.56 -0.05 12.51
N PHE A 143 -9.86 0.47 11.51
CA PHE A 143 -10.50 1.05 10.32
C PHE A 143 -11.04 -0.06 9.44
N THR A 144 -12.29 0.05 9.03
CA THR A 144 -12.98 -0.93 8.20
C THR A 144 -13.27 -0.40 6.79
N ALA A 145 -13.30 0.92 6.63
CA ALA A 145 -13.68 1.58 5.40
C ALA A 145 -12.91 2.90 5.20
N LEU A 146 -12.84 3.36 3.95
CA LEU A 146 -12.15 4.60 3.60
C LEU A 146 -12.88 5.83 4.16
N GLU A 147 -14.21 5.74 4.22
CA GLU A 147 -15.11 6.79 4.70
C GLU A 147 -14.85 7.15 6.16
N GLU A 148 -14.43 6.20 6.99
CA GLU A 148 -14.08 6.45 8.40
C GLU A 148 -12.91 7.43 8.54
N LEU A 149 -11.98 7.45 7.57
CA LEU A 149 -10.90 8.42 7.55
C LEU A 149 -11.40 9.84 7.24
N HIS A 150 -12.51 9.97 6.52
CA HIS A 150 -13.14 11.28 6.35
C HIS A 150 -13.94 11.66 7.60
N ASP A 151 -14.80 10.75 8.07
CA ASP A 151 -15.78 11.04 9.11
C ASP A 151 -15.16 11.25 10.49
N ILE A 152 -14.02 10.61 10.77
CA ILE A 152 -13.35 10.67 12.09
C ILE A 152 -12.16 11.63 12.08
N LEU A 153 -11.37 11.59 11.01
CA LEU A 153 -10.10 12.32 10.90
C LEU A 153 -10.18 13.55 10.00
N GLU A 154 -11.35 13.83 9.43
CA GLU A 154 -11.61 14.97 8.55
C GLU A 154 -10.64 15.02 7.35
N ILE A 155 -10.16 13.86 6.88
CA ILE A 155 -9.27 13.80 5.72
C ILE A 155 -10.09 14.17 4.47
N PRO A 156 -9.65 15.11 3.63
CA PRO A 156 -10.39 15.51 2.44
C PRO A 156 -10.62 14.34 1.47
N ASN A 157 -11.83 14.22 0.93
CA ASN A 157 -12.20 13.18 -0.03
C ASN A 157 -11.29 13.13 -1.28
N ALA A 158 -10.75 14.28 -1.71
CA ALA A 158 -9.79 14.34 -2.80
C ALA A 158 -8.49 13.58 -2.47
N THR A 159 -8.01 13.71 -1.23
CA THR A 159 -6.83 13.00 -0.72
C THR A 159 -7.13 11.51 -0.57
N LEU A 160 -8.30 11.16 -0.02
CA LEU A 160 -8.71 9.76 0.15
C LEU A 160 -8.81 9.02 -1.19
N LYS A 161 -9.44 9.65 -2.20
CA LYS A 161 -9.53 9.10 -3.55
C LYS A 161 -8.16 8.89 -4.21
N LYS A 162 -7.17 9.73 -3.86
CA LYS A 162 -5.79 9.55 -4.33
C LYS A 162 -5.17 8.30 -3.70
N ILE A 163 -5.30 8.09 -2.40
CA ILE A 163 -4.61 6.98 -1.71
C ILE A 163 -5.37 5.64 -1.74
N GLU A 164 -6.68 5.66 -2.02
CA GLU A 164 -7.57 4.50 -2.12
C GLU A 164 -6.95 3.28 -2.84
N PRO A 165 -6.37 3.37 -4.06
CA PRO A 165 -5.83 2.19 -4.76
C PRO A 165 -4.64 1.53 -4.03
N MET A 166 -3.99 2.25 -3.11
CA MET A 166 -2.85 1.77 -2.33
C MET A 166 -3.25 1.29 -0.94
N LEU A 167 -4.51 1.45 -0.53
CA LEU A 167 -4.99 1.07 0.79
C LEU A 167 -5.71 -0.28 0.76
N VAL A 168 -5.59 -0.99 1.88
CA VAL A 168 -6.39 -2.16 2.24
C VAL A 168 -6.82 -1.98 3.69
N PHE A 169 -8.02 -2.48 3.99
CA PHE A 169 -8.54 -2.56 5.36
C PHE A 169 -8.56 -4.04 5.71
N SER A 170 -7.53 -4.49 6.43
CA SER A 170 -7.51 -5.87 6.92
C SER A 170 -7.90 -5.89 8.40
N TYR A 171 -8.57 -6.97 8.77
CA TYR A 171 -8.97 -7.22 10.15
C TYR A 171 -8.10 -8.34 10.71
N ASP A 172 -7.24 -8.00 11.67
CA ASP A 172 -6.44 -9.00 12.38
C ASP A 172 -7.09 -9.36 13.72
N TYR A 173 -7.80 -10.49 13.73
CA TYR A 173 -8.41 -11.06 14.92
C TYR A 173 -7.40 -11.38 16.04
N ARG A 174 -6.10 -11.46 15.75
CA ARG A 174 -5.05 -11.70 16.75
C ARG A 174 -4.75 -10.47 17.58
N HIS A 175 -4.93 -9.26 17.03
CA HIS A 175 -4.78 -8.01 17.77
C HIS A 175 -5.94 -7.78 18.76
N GLU A 176 -7.12 -8.37 18.52
CA GLU A 176 -8.22 -8.37 19.48
C GLU A 176 -7.98 -9.26 20.70
N ALA A 177 -7.13 -10.28 20.59
CA ALA A 177 -6.93 -11.27 21.66
C ALA A 177 -6.20 -10.67 22.88
N SER A 178 -5.34 -9.68 22.66
CA SER A 178 -4.55 -8.98 23.68
C SER A 178 -5.30 -7.84 24.37
N TYR A 179 -6.39 -7.34 23.77
CA TYR A 179 -7.06 -6.08 24.13
C TYR A 179 -8.58 -6.21 24.03
N SER A 180 -9.09 -7.31 24.59
CA SER A 180 -10.43 -7.75 24.26
C SER A 180 -11.46 -7.00 25.09
N TRP A 181 -11.90 -5.85 24.58
CA TRP A 181 -13.16 -5.20 24.95
C TRP A 181 -14.33 -6.19 24.97
N LYS A 182 -14.24 -7.33 24.27
CA LYS A 182 -15.22 -8.42 24.35
C LYS A 182 -15.31 -9.04 25.74
N ARG A 183 -14.26 -8.96 26.57
CA ARG A 183 -14.31 -9.39 27.99
C ARG A 183 -15.38 -8.63 28.76
N VAL A 184 -15.67 -7.38 28.39
CA VAL A 184 -16.77 -6.59 28.95
C VAL A 184 -18.11 -7.31 28.82
N ASN A 185 -18.31 -8.12 27.78
CA ASN A 185 -19.54 -8.88 27.62
C ASN A 185 -19.72 -10.00 28.67
N SER A 186 -18.63 -10.41 29.30
CA SER A 186 -18.59 -11.47 30.32
C SER A 186 -18.30 -10.96 31.74
N MET A 187 -17.88 -9.71 31.90
CA MET A 187 -17.50 -9.13 33.19
C MET A 187 -18.69 -8.54 33.94
N SER A 188 -18.74 -8.75 35.25
CA SER A 188 -19.67 -8.09 36.16
C SER A 188 -19.31 -6.60 36.36
N SER A 189 -20.20 -5.82 36.97
CA SER A 189 -19.87 -4.45 37.39
C SER A 189 -18.65 -4.41 38.30
N ASP A 190 -18.53 -5.40 39.20
CA ASP A 190 -17.45 -5.47 40.18
C ASP A 190 -16.12 -5.81 39.52
N ASP A 191 -16.13 -6.72 38.53
CA ASP A 191 -14.95 -7.02 37.73
C ASP A 191 -14.45 -5.80 36.94
N LEU A 192 -15.38 -4.98 36.43
CA LEU A 192 -15.05 -3.73 35.74
C LEU A 192 -14.45 -2.69 36.69
N ILE A 193 -14.99 -2.57 37.92
CA ILE A 193 -14.43 -1.71 38.97
C ILE A 193 -13.03 -2.17 39.39
N MET A 194 -12.81 -3.48 39.49
CA MET A 194 -11.49 -4.05 39.78
C MET A 194 -10.45 -3.74 38.70
N LEU A 195 -10.88 -3.54 37.45
CA LEU A 195 -10.03 -3.06 36.36
C LEU A 195 -9.78 -1.55 36.41
N GLY A 196 -10.26 -0.85 37.45
CA GLY A 196 -10.08 0.59 37.64
C GLY A 196 -11.12 1.45 36.93
N ILE A 197 -12.24 0.88 36.49
CA ILE A 197 -13.32 1.67 35.86
C ILE A 197 -14.13 2.36 36.94
N ASP A 198 -14.51 3.62 36.68
CA ASP A 198 -15.36 4.37 37.59
C ASP A 198 -16.67 3.59 37.89
N PRO A 199 -17.11 3.48 39.16
CA PRO A 199 -18.30 2.71 39.53
C PRO A 199 -19.56 3.11 38.76
N THR A 200 -19.73 4.39 38.44
CA THR A 200 -20.89 4.87 37.68
C THR A 200 -20.86 4.36 36.23
N VAL A 201 -19.67 4.31 35.65
CA VAL A 201 -19.43 3.81 34.29
C VAL A 201 -19.58 2.29 34.24
N ALA A 202 -19.00 1.57 35.19
CA ALA A 202 -19.13 0.12 35.29
C ALA A 202 -20.61 -0.31 35.41
N THR A 203 -21.38 0.42 36.23
CA THR A 203 -22.82 0.18 36.39
C THR A 203 -23.59 0.48 35.10
N ALA A 204 -23.29 1.59 34.43
CA ALA A 204 -23.93 1.94 33.16
C ALA A 204 -23.69 0.87 32.08
N ILE A 205 -22.44 0.40 31.94
CA ILE A 205 -22.06 -0.64 30.98
C ILE A 205 -22.77 -1.96 31.30
N ALA A 206 -22.76 -2.41 32.56
CA ALA A 206 -23.40 -3.65 32.96
C ALA A 206 -24.93 -3.61 32.76
N THR A 207 -25.56 -2.48 33.11
CA THR A 207 -27.02 -2.31 32.97
C THR A 207 -27.45 -2.30 31.52
N GLU A 208 -26.77 -1.54 30.66
CA GLU A 208 -27.07 -1.52 29.22
C GLU A 208 -26.86 -2.90 28.57
N ARG A 209 -25.82 -3.62 28.99
CA ARG A 209 -25.58 -5.00 28.54
C ARG A 209 -26.72 -5.93 28.94
N GLN A 210 -27.23 -5.81 30.16
CA GLN A 210 -28.33 -6.66 30.65
C GLN A 210 -29.65 -6.33 29.93
N LEU A 211 -29.88 -5.07 29.58
CA LEU A 211 -31.10 -4.63 28.90
C LEU A 211 -31.12 -4.97 27.40
N ARG A 212 -30.00 -4.79 26.70
CA ARG A 212 -29.95 -4.87 25.22
C ARG A 212 -29.00 -5.94 24.68
N GLY A 213 -28.42 -6.76 25.55
CA GLY A 213 -27.52 -7.84 25.19
C GLY A 213 -26.07 -7.40 24.98
N GLU A 214 -25.25 -8.31 24.45
CA GLU A 214 -23.81 -8.10 24.24
C GLU A 214 -23.49 -6.88 23.39
N PHE A 215 -22.39 -6.21 23.71
CA PHE A 215 -21.81 -5.17 22.87
C PHE A 215 -21.13 -5.79 21.65
N LYS A 216 -21.28 -5.14 20.49
CA LYS A 216 -20.70 -5.60 19.21
C LYS A 216 -19.35 -4.94 18.89
N SER A 217 -19.03 -3.83 19.55
CA SER A 217 -17.74 -3.13 19.44
C SER A 217 -17.52 -2.21 20.64
N ILE A 218 -16.30 -1.69 20.81
CA ILE A 218 -16.01 -0.69 21.85
C ILE A 218 -16.81 0.62 21.64
N MET A 219 -17.08 0.97 20.39
CA MET A 219 -17.91 2.13 20.03
C MET A 219 -19.39 1.89 20.31
N ASP A 220 -19.85 0.65 20.28
CA ASP A 220 -21.21 0.28 20.68
C ASP A 220 -21.46 0.60 22.17
N ILE A 221 -20.44 0.44 23.02
CA ILE A 221 -20.48 0.83 24.44
C ILE A 221 -20.75 2.34 24.54
N LYS A 222 -19.99 3.19 23.82
CA LYS A 222 -20.20 4.65 23.78
C LYS A 222 -21.62 5.01 23.36
N LYS A 223 -22.08 4.43 22.25
CA LYS A 223 -23.36 4.76 21.62
C LYS A 223 -24.55 4.38 22.52
N ARG A 224 -24.45 3.24 23.21
CA ARG A 224 -25.53 2.70 24.03
C ARG A 224 -25.57 3.28 25.44
N THR A 225 -24.41 3.47 26.06
CA THR A 225 -24.30 3.94 27.45
C THR A 225 -24.21 5.46 27.56
N GLY A 226 -23.86 6.16 26.48
CA GLY A 226 -23.53 7.59 26.50
C GLY A 226 -22.19 7.90 27.18
N VAL A 227 -21.48 6.89 27.67
CA VAL A 227 -20.21 7.07 28.37
C VAL A 227 -19.09 7.37 27.36
N PRO A 228 -18.26 8.41 27.59
CA PRO A 228 -17.14 8.70 26.71
C PRO A 228 -16.08 7.60 26.77
N PHE A 229 -15.44 7.33 25.63
CA PHE A 229 -14.40 6.29 25.48
C PHE A 229 -13.27 6.40 26.51
N SER A 230 -12.87 7.63 26.87
CA SER A 230 -11.84 7.90 27.88
C SER A 230 -12.11 7.21 29.22
N ALA A 231 -13.38 7.00 29.59
CA ALA A 231 -13.77 6.44 30.88
C ALA A 231 -13.65 4.90 30.95
N TYR A 232 -13.46 4.22 29.82
CA TYR A 232 -13.25 2.78 29.75
C TYR A 232 -12.14 2.40 28.77
N ARG A 233 -11.21 3.34 28.51
CA ARG A 233 -10.07 3.13 27.62
C ARG A 233 -9.21 1.93 28.00
N GLN A 234 -9.14 1.61 29.29
CA GLN A 234 -8.38 0.44 29.79
C GLN A 234 -9.00 -0.92 29.45
N LEU A 235 -10.20 -0.93 28.85
CA LEU A 235 -10.81 -2.12 28.24
C LEU A 235 -10.40 -2.32 26.78
N ALA A 236 -9.83 -1.26 26.16
CA ALA A 236 -9.24 -1.26 24.84
C ALA A 236 -7.76 -1.62 24.91
#